data_AF-A0A428R2L8-F1
#
_entry.id   AF-A0A428R2L8-F1
#
_cell.length_a   1.000
_cell.length_b   1.000
_cell.length_c   1.000
_cell.angle_alpha   90.00
_cell.angle_beta   90.00
_cell.angle_gamma   90.00
#
_symmetry.space_group_name_H-M   'P 1'
#
loop_
_entity.id
_entity.type
_entity.pdbx_description
1 polymer ?
#
loop_
_entity_poly.entity_id
_entity_poly.type
_entity_poly.pdbx_seq_one_letter_code
_entity_poly.pdbx_strand_id
1 'polypeptide(L)'
;MGKAGKALRNFILSIPDDKINGFTDGEHTLYKDANYRLDNQGLTTGDPQRYSLQVQVTTLSTLKREVGKTVATALVPTAEDWTPDMIRNELLENCKI
;
A
#
# COMPACT_ATOMS: atom_id res chain seq x y z
N MET A 1 -3.08 8.51 16.73
CA MET A 1 -3.68 7.90 15.51
C MET A 1 -5.18 8.13 15.52
N GLY A 2 -5.70 8.83 14.51
CA GLY A 2 -7.15 9.00 14.32
C GLY A 2 -7.84 7.68 13.92
N LYS A 3 -9.18 7.67 13.88
CA LYS A 3 -9.97 6.49 13.42
C LYS A 3 -9.54 6.00 12.03
N ALA A 4 -9.13 6.93 11.18
CA ALA A 4 -8.66 6.70 9.83
C ALA A 4 -7.35 5.89 9.77
N GLY A 5 -6.33 6.29 10.54
CA GLY A 5 -5.07 5.53 10.65
C GLY A 5 -5.27 4.12 11.21
N LYS A 6 -6.21 3.93 12.16
CA LYS A 6 -6.56 2.58 12.64
C LYS A 6 -7.18 1.72 11.54
N ALA A 7 -8.11 2.27 10.76
CA ALA A 7 -8.76 1.55 9.68
C ALA A 7 -7.77 1.18 8.55
N LEU A 8 -6.86 2.08 8.19
CA LEU A 8 -5.80 1.82 7.22
C LEU A 8 -4.83 0.75 7.72
N ARG A 9 -4.40 0.82 8.98
CA ARG A 9 -3.55 -0.21 9.59
C ARG A 9 -4.22 -1.58 9.56
N ASN A 10 -5.51 -1.63 9.87
CA ASN A 10 -6.27 -2.87 9.81
C ASN A 10 -6.40 -3.38 8.36
N PHE A 11 -6.57 -2.48 7.39
CA PHE A 11 -6.55 -2.84 5.97
C PHE A 11 -5.21 -3.46 5.57
N ILE A 12 -4.08 -2.82 5.89
CA ILE A 12 -2.72 -3.32 5.59
C ILE A 12 -2.49 -4.70 6.24
N LEU A 13 -2.90 -4.87 7.50
CA LEU A 13 -2.81 -6.15 8.20
C LEU A 13 -3.75 -7.22 7.63
N SER A 14 -4.86 -6.82 7.02
CA SER A 14 -5.82 -7.72 6.37
C SER A 14 -5.43 -8.11 4.94
N ILE A 15 -4.42 -7.48 4.33
CA ILE A 15 -3.95 -7.85 2.99
C ILE A 15 -3.30 -9.23 3.09
N PRO A 16 -3.74 -10.23 2.31
CA PRO A 16 -3.10 -11.53 2.32
C PRO A 16 -1.69 -11.48 1.69
N ASP A 17 -0.83 -12.35 2.19
CA ASP A 17 0.60 -12.48 1.86
C ASP A 17 0.86 -12.79 0.38
N ASP A 18 -0.13 -13.38 -0.28
CA ASP A 18 -0.14 -13.69 -1.72
C ASP A 18 -0.38 -12.46 -2.60
N LYS A 19 -1.04 -11.41 -2.06
CA LYS A 19 -1.43 -10.18 -2.80
C LYS A 19 -0.44 -9.04 -2.60
N ILE A 20 0.07 -8.88 -1.38
CA ILE A 20 1.42 -8.36 -1.18
C ILE A 20 2.38 -9.42 -1.78
N ASN A 21 3.66 -9.28 -2.02
CA ASN A 21 4.50 -10.29 -2.70
C ASN A 21 4.14 -10.68 -4.16
N GLY A 22 2.87 -10.81 -4.55
CA GLY A 22 2.40 -11.06 -5.92
C GLY A 22 2.46 -9.84 -6.84
N PHE A 23 3.35 -8.89 -6.56
CA PHE A 23 3.53 -7.72 -7.42
C PHE A 23 4.20 -8.12 -8.71
N THR A 24 3.58 -7.78 -9.84
CA THR A 24 4.18 -7.97 -11.17
C THR A 24 4.72 -6.66 -11.71
N ASP A 25 5.60 -6.74 -12.70
CA ASP A 25 6.07 -5.58 -13.44
C ASP A 25 4.89 -4.85 -14.12
N GLY A 26 4.62 -3.62 -13.68
CA GLY A 26 3.60 -2.75 -14.27
C GLY A 26 2.61 -2.16 -13.28
N GLU A 27 1.95 -1.09 -13.71
CA GLU A 27 0.96 -0.38 -12.89
C GLU A 27 -0.37 -1.14 -12.85
N HIS A 28 -0.80 -1.60 -11.66
CA HIS A 28 -2.08 -2.27 -11.48
C HIS A 28 -2.53 -2.28 -10.02
N THR A 29 -3.84 -2.43 -9.80
CA THR A 29 -4.38 -2.62 -8.44
C THR A 29 -4.14 -4.05 -7.97
N LEU A 30 -3.37 -4.21 -6.90
CA LEU A 30 -3.06 -5.52 -6.29
C LEU A 30 -4.19 -6.03 -5.43
N TYR A 31 -4.74 -5.13 -4.62
CA TYR A 31 -5.78 -5.46 -3.66
C TYR A 31 -6.71 -4.28 -3.48
N LYS A 32 -8.00 -4.53 -3.34
CA LYS A 32 -8.96 -3.49 -3.01
C LYS A 32 -9.98 -4.03 -2.03
N ASP A 33 -10.43 -3.15 -1.16
CA ASP A 33 -11.51 -3.36 -0.23
C ASP A 33 -12.59 -2.28 -0.45
N ALA A 34 -13.67 -2.33 0.33
CA ALA A 34 -14.76 -1.36 0.28
C ALA A 34 -14.30 0.10 0.52
N ASN A 35 -13.15 0.29 1.18
CA ASN A 35 -12.70 1.59 1.67
C ASN A 35 -11.33 2.03 1.15
N TYR A 36 -10.45 1.07 0.83
CA TYR A 36 -9.07 1.31 0.46
C TYR A 36 -8.69 0.44 -0.75
N ARG A 37 -7.72 0.88 -1.52
CA ARG A 37 -7.07 0.09 -2.56
C ARG A 37 -5.56 0.18 -2.43
N LEU A 38 -4.89 -0.95 -2.61
CA LEU A 38 -3.46 -1.07 -2.78
C LEU A 38 -3.17 -1.15 -4.28
N ASP A 39 -2.53 -0.11 -4.77
CA ASP A 39 -2.07 0.01 -6.15
C ASP A 39 -0.56 -0.21 -6.21
N ASN A 40 -0.13 -0.96 -7.21
CA ASN A 40 1.25 -0.99 -7.68
C ASN A 40 1.42 0.10 -8.73
N GLN A 41 2.35 1.02 -8.53
CA GLN A 41 2.76 2.03 -9.49
C GLN A 41 3.98 1.58 -10.31
N GLY A 42 4.32 0.30 -10.25
CA GLY A 42 5.43 -0.29 -10.97
C GLY A 42 6.78 0.02 -10.34
N LEU A 43 7.83 -0.15 -11.14
CA LEU A 43 9.21 0.03 -10.72
C LEU A 43 9.60 1.50 -10.74
N THR A 44 10.22 1.93 -9.64
CA THR A 44 10.91 3.21 -9.60
C THR A 44 12.14 3.18 -10.51
N THR A 45 12.44 4.32 -11.13
CA THR A 45 13.62 4.49 -12.01
C THR A 45 14.93 4.68 -11.26
N GLY A 46 14.91 4.55 -9.92
CA GLY A 46 16.11 4.67 -9.08
C GLY A 46 16.91 3.37 -9.08
N ASP A 47 18.20 3.47 -8.76
CA ASP A 47 19.08 2.32 -8.54
C ASP A 47 19.38 2.24 -7.02
N PRO A 48 18.99 1.16 -6.30
CA PRO A 48 18.30 -0.02 -6.81
C PRO A 48 16.82 0.25 -7.13
N GLN A 49 16.29 -0.48 -8.11
CA GLN A 49 14.87 -0.42 -8.48
C GLN A 49 14.00 -0.95 -7.35
N ARG A 50 12.91 -0.24 -7.09
CA ARG A 50 11.93 -0.59 -6.04
C ARG A 50 10.51 -0.56 -6.61
N TYR A 51 9.68 -1.54 -6.28
CA TYR A 51 8.25 -1.49 -6.51
C TYR A 51 7.63 -0.40 -5.64
N SER A 52 6.93 0.54 -6.27
CA SER A 52 6.19 1.59 -5.56
C SER A 52 4.76 1.13 -5.31
N LEU A 53 4.51 0.77 -4.06
CA LEU A 53 3.17 0.43 -3.58
C LEU A 53 2.52 1.66 -2.98
N GLN A 54 1.26 1.91 -3.33
CA GLN A 54 0.50 3.04 -2.82
C GLN A 54 -0.86 2.57 -2.35
N VAL A 55 -1.23 2.94 -1.13
CA VAL A 55 -2.58 2.73 -0.61
C VAL A 55 -3.37 4.02 -0.78
N GLN A 56 -4.47 3.94 -1.52
CA GLN A 56 -5.38 5.04 -1.76
C GLN A 56 -6.75 4.77 -1.14
N VAL A 57 -7.44 5.84 -0.72
CA VAL A 57 -8.82 5.75 -0.21
C VAL A 57 -9.79 5.80 -1.37
N THR A 58 -10.72 4.85 -1.44
CA THR A 58 -11.71 4.77 -2.52
C THR A 58 -13.04 5.39 -2.11
N THR A 59 -13.74 4.78 -1.15
CA THR A 59 -15.13 5.11 -0.83
C THR A 59 -15.39 5.32 0.66
N LEU A 60 -14.34 5.34 1.48
CA LEU A 60 -14.50 5.48 2.93
C LEU A 60 -15.18 6.81 3.27
N SER A 61 -16.42 6.72 3.74
CA SER A 61 -17.29 7.87 4.01
C SER A 61 -16.75 8.79 5.12
N THR A 62 -16.00 8.22 6.08
CA THR A 62 -15.29 8.96 7.13
C THR A 62 -14.04 9.69 6.64
N LEU A 63 -13.52 9.30 5.47
CA LEU A 63 -12.39 9.92 4.79
C LEU A 63 -12.79 10.52 3.45
N LYS A 64 -14.03 10.99 3.27
CA LYS A 64 -14.47 11.65 2.03
C LYS A 64 -13.53 12.76 1.53
N ARG A 65 -12.79 13.42 2.42
CA ARG A 65 -11.78 14.44 2.09
C ARG A 65 -10.44 13.87 1.61
N GLU A 66 -10.16 12.62 1.96
CA GLU A 66 -8.96 11.87 1.57
C GLU A 66 -9.27 10.83 0.47
N VAL A 67 -10.52 10.71 0.02
CA VAL A 67 -10.90 9.91 -1.15
C VAL A 67 -10.10 10.38 -2.36
N GLY A 68 -9.46 9.43 -3.03
CA GLY A 68 -8.55 9.68 -4.16
C GLY A 68 -7.13 10.10 -3.76
N LYS A 69 -6.83 10.25 -2.46
CA LYS A 69 -5.48 10.54 -1.99
C LYS A 69 -4.76 9.27 -1.57
N THR A 70 -3.45 9.29 -1.77
CA THR A 70 -2.53 8.28 -1.25
C THR A 70 -2.30 8.52 0.24
N VAL A 71 -2.69 7.54 1.06
CA VAL A 71 -2.63 7.60 2.52
C VAL A 71 -1.47 6.79 3.11
N ALA A 72 -0.93 5.83 2.35
CA ALA A 72 0.33 5.15 2.66
C ALA A 72 1.07 4.82 1.37
N THR A 73 2.39 4.73 1.47
CA THR A 73 3.29 4.36 0.37
C THR A 73 4.35 3.39 0.87
N ALA A 74 4.73 2.39 0.10
CA ALA A 74 5.88 1.55 0.42
C ALA A 74 6.76 1.39 -0.81
N LEU A 75 8.07 1.32 -0.58
CA LEU A 75 9.07 1.13 -1.61
C LEU A 75 9.75 -0.20 -1.37
N VAL A 76 9.35 -1.22 -2.12
CA VAL A 76 9.86 -2.58 -1.95
C VAL A 76 11.01 -2.80 -2.93
N PRO A 77 12.26 -2.93 -2.48
CA PRO A 77 13.37 -3.24 -3.37
C PRO A 77 13.16 -4.56 -4.11
N THR A 78 13.48 -4.59 -5.39
CA THR A 78 13.35 -5.81 -6.21
C THR A 78 14.49 -6.79 -6.01
N ALA A 79 15.66 -6.28 -5.62
CA ALA A 79 16.87 -7.05 -5.43
C ALA A 79 16.92 -7.75 -4.06
N GLU A 80 16.08 -7.33 -3.11
CA GLU A 80 15.99 -7.94 -1.78
C GLU A 80 14.66 -8.68 -1.65
N ASP A 81 14.70 -9.93 -1.19
CA ASP A 81 13.51 -10.72 -0.86
C ASP A 81 12.82 -10.15 0.39
N TRP A 82 12.08 -9.06 0.22
CA TRP A 82 11.24 -8.52 1.28
C TRP A 82 10.06 -9.44 1.53
N THR A 83 9.90 -9.86 2.79
CA THR A 83 8.73 -10.63 3.17
C THR A 83 7.48 -9.74 3.17
N PRO A 84 6.29 -10.32 2.95
CA PRO A 84 5.01 -9.68 3.19
C PRO A 84 4.96 -8.81 4.44
N ASP A 85 5.48 -9.31 5.56
CA ASP A 85 5.51 -8.59 6.83
C ASP A 85 6.36 -7.31 6.79
N MET A 86 7.53 -7.34 6.13
CA MET A 86 8.37 -6.15 5.97
C MET A 86 7.66 -5.06 5.17
N ILE A 87 6.96 -5.46 4.10
CA ILE A 87 6.23 -4.55 3.22
C ILE A 87 5.03 -3.94 3.97
N ARG A 88 4.33 -4.75 4.77
CA ARG A 88 3.27 -4.25 5.66
C ARG A 88 3.84 -3.26 6.66
N ASN A 89 4.98 -3.58 7.29
CA ASN A 89 5.60 -2.69 8.25
C ASN A 89 5.96 -1.34 7.60
N GLU A 90 6.55 -1.36 6.42
CA GLU A 90 6.89 -0.14 5.68
C GLU A 90 5.64 0.69 5.30
N LEU A 91 4.56 0.04 4.86
CA LEU A 91 3.27 0.71 4.63
C LEU A 91 2.71 1.33 5.91
N LEU A 92 2.91 0.68 7.06
CA LEU A 92 2.47 1.18 8.36
C LEU A 92 3.31 2.36 8.84
N GLU A 93 4.63 2.34 8.61
CA GLU A 93 5.54 3.44 8.96
C GLU A 93 5.32 4.67 8.07
N ASN A 94 5.03 4.46 6.78
CA ASN A 94 4.74 5.52 5.81
C ASN A 94 3.25 5.93 5.75
N CYS A 95 2.47 5.57 6.77
CA CYS A 95 1.08 5.98 6.92
C CYS A 95 0.98 7.48 7.25
N LYS A 96 0.29 8.26 6.41
CA LYS A 96 0.19 9.73 6.51
C LYS A 96 -1.09 10.26 7.16
N ILE A 97 -1.88 9.40 7.82
CA ILE A 97 -3.22 9.73 8.37
C ILE A 97 -3.44 9.38 9.85
#